data_AF-A0A397RNC5-F1
#
_entry.id   AF-A0A397RNC5-F1
#
_cell.length_a   1.000
_cell.length_b   1.000
_cell.length_c   1.000
_cell.angle_alpha   90.00
_cell.angle_beta   90.00
_cell.angle_gamma   90.00
#
_symmetry.space_group_name_H-M   'P 1'
#
loop_
_entity.id
_entity.type
_entity.pdbx_description
1 polymer ?
#
loop_
_entity_poly.entity_id
_entity_poly.type
_entity_poly.pdbx_seq_one_letter_code
_entity_poly.pdbx_strand_id
1 'polypeptide(L)'
;MDGKKLKSEKVIINNNPRFIIVDSETGEVLDDAQGYGYKTIKGAFKAYKFKRLTKDERKERENKIALVKKWVKHNKKIMNFFEEISFEIWKGSWGPDDRFDEKLVKKILIENGYDIDELGFTIKDLLKYGFN
;
A
#
# COMPACT_ATOMS: atom_id res chain seq x y z
N MET A 1 2.33 -23.87 -15.90
CA MET A 1 3.35 -22.82 -15.83
C MET A 1 4.10 -23.04 -14.54
N ASP A 2 5.30 -23.59 -14.62
CA ASP A 2 6.14 -23.85 -13.46
C ASP A 2 6.32 -22.56 -12.66
N GLY A 3 5.94 -22.62 -11.39
CA GLY A 3 5.91 -21.46 -10.51
C GLY A 3 7.32 -21.02 -10.20
N LYS A 4 7.89 -20.13 -11.03
CA LYS A 4 9.20 -19.51 -10.79
C LYS A 4 9.28 -19.05 -9.33
N LYS A 5 10.13 -19.69 -8.54
CA LYS A 5 10.31 -19.38 -7.13
C LYS A 5 11.19 -18.13 -7.05
N LEU A 6 10.66 -17.05 -6.49
CA LEU A 6 11.31 -15.74 -6.50
C LEU A 6 12.21 -15.56 -5.27
N LYS A 7 13.41 -15.00 -5.47
CA LYS A 7 14.25 -14.47 -4.38
C LYS A 7 14.70 -13.04 -4.70
N SER A 8 15.01 -12.26 -3.67
CA SER A 8 15.77 -11.03 -3.85
C SER A 8 17.24 -11.29 -3.62
N GLU A 9 18.09 -10.75 -4.47
CA GLU A 9 19.54 -10.84 -4.33
C GLU A 9 20.15 -9.46 -4.06
N LYS A 10 21.12 -9.41 -3.14
CA LYS A 10 21.84 -8.17 -2.81
C LYS A 10 23.03 -8.02 -3.75
N VAL A 11 23.10 -6.89 -4.45
CA VAL A 11 24.19 -6.52 -5.35
C VAL A 11 24.79 -5.18 -4.94
N ILE A 12 25.99 -4.87 -5.42
CA ILE A 12 26.62 -3.55 -5.23
C ILE A 12 26.55 -2.78 -6.54
N ILE A 13 25.87 -1.64 -6.54
CA ILE A 13 25.77 -0.73 -7.70
C ILE A 13 26.17 0.66 -7.22
N ASN A 14 27.16 1.27 -7.88
CA ASN A 14 27.73 2.57 -7.49
C ASN A 14 28.10 2.61 -5.99
N ASN A 15 28.85 1.61 -5.53
CA ASN A 15 29.28 1.43 -4.12
C ASN A 15 28.16 1.35 -3.09
N ASN A 16 26.90 1.16 -3.51
CA ASN A 16 25.75 1.07 -2.62
C ASN A 16 25.09 -0.31 -2.71
N PRO A 17 24.64 -0.88 -1.58
CA PRO A 17 23.84 -2.10 -1.59
C PRO A 17 22.49 -1.86 -2.25
N ARG A 18 22.16 -2.70 -3.24
CA ARG A 18 20.89 -2.72 -3.96
C ARG A 18 20.33 -4.14 -3.97
N PHE A 19 19.05 -4.25 -4.31
CA PHE A 19 18.34 -5.52 -4.39
C PHE A 19 17.75 -5.70 -5.80
N ILE A 20 17.92 -6.87 -6.37
CA ILE A 20 17.32 -7.29 -7.64
C ILE A 20 16.43 -8.52 -7.41
N ILE A 21 15.48 -8.78 -8.30
CA ILE A 21 14.67 -10.01 -8.28
C ILE A 21 15.28 -10.99 -9.25
N VAL A 22 15.51 -12.21 -8.76
CA VAL A 22 16.02 -13.32 -9.57
C VAL A 22 15.17 -14.56 -9.37
N ASP A 23 15.23 -15.45 -10.35
CA ASP A 23 14.72 -16.80 -10.21
C ASP A 23 15.61 -17.57 -9.22
N SER A 24 14.99 -18.18 -8.20
CA SER A 24 15.74 -18.85 -7.14
C SER A 24 16.33 -20.19 -7.54
N GLU A 25 15.84 -20.80 -8.62
CA GLU A 25 16.31 -22.09 -9.13
C GLU A 25 17.39 -21.89 -10.19
N THR A 26 17.16 -20.96 -11.12
CA THR A 26 18.09 -20.75 -12.25
C THR A 26 19.11 -19.63 -12.02
N GLY A 27 18.84 -18.72 -11.07
CA GLY A 27 19.63 -17.50 -10.88
C GLY A 27 19.38 -16.42 -11.94
N GLU A 28 18.44 -16.62 -12.87
CA GLU A 28 18.09 -15.66 -13.91
C GLU A 28 17.63 -14.32 -13.30
N VAL A 29 18.15 -13.19 -13.80
CA VAL A 29 17.69 -11.86 -13.40
C VAL A 29 16.32 -11.57 -14.00
N LEU A 30 15.31 -11.44 -13.14
CA LEU A 30 13.92 -11.21 -13.54
C LEU A 30 13.54 -9.72 -13.50
N ASP A 31 14.16 -8.94 -12.61
CA ASP A 31 14.01 -7.48 -12.55
C ASP A 31 15.13 -6.83 -11.72
N ASP A 32 15.92 -5.98 -12.35
CA ASP A 32 17.06 -5.27 -11.77
C ASP A 32 16.86 -3.75 -11.71
N ALA A 33 15.63 -3.27 -11.94
CA ALA A 33 15.33 -1.84 -12.13
C ALA A 33 16.21 -1.17 -13.22
N GLN A 34 16.41 -1.84 -14.37
CA GLN A 34 17.20 -1.31 -15.50
C GLN A 34 18.66 -1.02 -15.10
N GLY A 35 19.24 -1.89 -14.28
CA GLY A 35 20.61 -1.76 -13.79
C GLY A 35 20.81 -0.83 -12.59
N TYR A 36 19.76 -0.19 -12.05
CA TYR A 36 19.87 0.64 -10.82
C TYR A 36 19.73 -0.15 -9.53
N GLY A 37 18.98 -1.26 -9.58
CA GLY A 37 18.55 -2.03 -8.42
C GLY A 37 17.63 -1.24 -7.46
N TYR A 38 16.99 -1.97 -6.55
CA TYR A 38 16.08 -1.41 -5.56
C TYR A 38 16.80 -1.13 -4.23
N LYS A 39 16.35 -0.11 -3.50
CA LYS A 39 16.88 0.22 -2.16
C LYS A 39 16.55 -0.82 -1.09
N THR A 40 15.46 -1.55 -1.27
CA THR A 40 14.96 -2.52 -0.28
C THR A 40 14.41 -3.76 -0.96
N ILE A 41 14.49 -4.90 -0.26
CA ILE A 41 13.89 -6.18 -0.67
C ILE A 41 12.38 -6.00 -0.96
N LYS A 42 11.65 -5.39 -0.02
CA LYS A 42 10.21 -5.14 -0.15
C LYS A 42 9.88 -4.29 -1.38
N GLY A 43 10.72 -3.29 -1.69
CA GLY A 43 10.58 -2.46 -2.87
C GLY A 43 10.73 -3.24 -4.17
N ALA A 44 11.73 -4.13 -4.23
CA ALA A 44 11.97 -4.99 -5.39
C ALA A 44 10.76 -5.90 -5.68
N PHE A 45 10.29 -6.63 -4.68
CA PHE A 45 9.12 -7.51 -4.84
C PHE A 45 7.86 -6.75 -5.22
N LYS A 46 7.63 -5.57 -4.61
CA LYS A 46 6.47 -4.72 -4.94
C LYS A 46 6.51 -4.26 -6.39
N ALA A 47 7.65 -3.79 -6.87
CA ALA A 47 7.81 -3.31 -8.24
C ALA A 47 7.66 -4.46 -9.25
N TYR A 48 8.29 -5.61 -8.97
CA TYR A 48 8.18 -6.81 -9.79
C TYR A 48 6.73 -7.27 -9.95
N LYS A 49 5.99 -7.38 -8.83
CA LYS A 49 4.57 -7.72 -8.85
C LYS A 49 3.76 -6.70 -9.63
N PHE A 50 4.03 -5.40 -9.43
CA PHE A 50 3.29 -4.32 -10.10
C PHE A 50 3.46 -4.35 -11.63
N LYS A 51 4.69 -4.53 -12.14
CA LYS A 51 4.97 -4.63 -13.57
C LYS A 51 4.24 -5.80 -14.24
N ARG A 52 3.98 -6.86 -13.47
CA ARG A 52 3.34 -8.11 -13.91
C ARG A 52 1.83 -8.15 -13.72
N LEU A 53 1.20 -7.07 -13.23
CA LEU A 53 -0.25 -7.01 -13.18
C LEU A 53 -0.83 -7.08 -14.59
N THR A 54 -1.83 -7.94 -14.76
CA THR A 54 -2.68 -8.03 -15.96
C THR A 54 -3.46 -6.73 -16.19
N LYS A 55 -4.03 -6.58 -17.38
CA LYS A 55 -4.88 -5.41 -17.70
C LYS A 55 -6.07 -5.31 -16.75
N ASP A 56 -6.69 -6.44 -16.42
CA ASP A 56 -7.86 -6.48 -15.55
C ASP A 56 -7.52 -6.13 -14.10
N GLU A 57 -6.41 -6.66 -13.57
CA GLU A 57 -5.94 -6.30 -12.22
C GLU A 57 -5.57 -4.80 -12.11
N ARG A 58 -4.99 -4.21 -13.17
CA ARG A 58 -4.72 -2.77 -13.21
C ARG A 58 -6.01 -1.97 -13.20
N LYS A 59 -6.98 -2.35 -14.04
CA LYS A 59 -8.30 -1.71 -14.13
C LYS A 59 -9.05 -1.81 -12.80
N GLU A 60 -9.05 -2.96 -12.16
CA GLU A 60 -9.67 -3.15 -10.84
C GLU A 60 -9.04 -2.22 -9.79
N ARG A 61 -7.71 -2.10 -9.78
CA ARG A 61 -7.00 -1.18 -8.90
C ARG A 61 -7.36 0.29 -9.18
N GLU A 62 -7.41 0.68 -10.45
CA GLU A 62 -7.79 2.04 -10.86
C GLU A 62 -9.22 2.37 -10.43
N ASN A 63 -10.15 1.42 -10.62
CA ASN A 63 -11.54 1.55 -10.16
C ASN A 63 -11.61 1.74 -8.64
N LYS A 64 -10.88 0.93 -7.85
CA LYS A 64 -10.79 1.09 -6.39
C LYS A 64 -10.28 2.47 -5.98
N ILE A 65 -9.21 2.94 -6.63
CA ILE A 65 -8.65 4.28 -6.36
C ILE A 65 -9.68 5.37 -6.69
N ALA A 66 -10.38 5.24 -7.82
CA ALA A 66 -11.40 6.20 -8.23
C ALA A 66 -12.57 6.24 -7.24
N LEU A 67 -13.04 5.08 -6.76
CA LEU A 67 -14.09 4.97 -5.75
C LEU A 67 -13.69 5.66 -4.43
N VAL A 68 -12.50 5.34 -3.90
CA VAL A 68 -11.98 5.97 -2.67
C VAL A 68 -11.87 7.48 -2.83
N LYS A 69 -11.26 7.96 -3.93
CA LYS A 69 -11.12 9.40 -4.19
C LYS A 69 -12.46 10.11 -4.30
N LYS A 70 -13.44 9.49 -4.98
CA LYS A 70 -14.80 10.02 -5.07
C LYS A 70 -15.43 10.11 -3.69
N TRP A 71 -15.31 9.07 -2.87
CA TRP A 71 -15.85 9.07 -1.51
C TRP A 71 -15.20 10.13 -0.63
N VAL A 72 -13.87 10.22 -0.62
CA VAL A 72 -13.11 11.24 0.13
C VAL A 72 -13.51 12.67 -0.27
N LYS A 73 -13.83 12.89 -1.56
CA LYS A 73 -14.28 14.20 -2.04
C LYS A 73 -15.60 14.64 -1.41
N HIS A 74 -16.54 13.71 -1.21
CA HIS A 74 -17.86 13.99 -0.64
C HIS A 74 -17.88 13.94 0.89
N ASN A 75 -16.94 13.24 1.51
CA ASN A 75 -16.90 12.99 2.95
C ASN A 75 -15.77 13.80 3.62
N LYS A 76 -15.67 15.10 3.33
CA LYS A 76 -14.57 15.94 3.85
C LYS A 76 -14.57 16.06 5.37
N LYS A 77 -15.74 16.15 5.99
CA LYS A 77 -15.85 16.30 7.45
C LYS A 77 -15.21 15.13 8.20
N ILE A 78 -15.48 13.88 7.78
CA ILE A 78 -14.91 12.70 8.42
C ILE A 78 -13.41 12.56 8.12
N MET A 79 -12.96 13.01 6.94
CA MET A 79 -11.54 13.02 6.60
C MET A 79 -10.75 14.02 7.45
N ASN A 80 -11.26 15.22 7.67
CA ASN A 80 -10.64 16.18 8.58
C ASN A 80 -10.58 15.62 10.01
N PHE A 81 -11.65 14.95 10.45
CA PHE A 81 -11.65 14.28 11.76
C PHE A 81 -10.60 13.18 11.88
N PHE A 82 -10.37 12.41 10.81
CA PHE A 82 -9.27 11.44 10.77
C PHE A 82 -7.90 12.09 10.86
N GLU A 83 -7.68 13.21 10.16
CA GLU A 83 -6.43 13.96 10.21
C GLU A 83 -6.17 14.48 11.63
N GLU A 84 -7.19 15.05 12.29
CA GLU A 84 -7.13 15.49 13.68
C GLU A 84 -6.76 14.34 14.63
N ILE A 85 -7.47 13.21 14.55
CA ILE A 85 -7.18 12.04 15.41
C ILE A 85 -5.78 11.51 15.14
N SER A 86 -5.38 11.37 13.87
CA SER A 86 -4.05 10.89 13.51
C SER A 86 -2.95 11.81 14.08
N PHE A 87 -3.19 13.11 14.08
CA PHE A 87 -2.26 14.09 14.64
C PHE A 87 -2.20 14.02 16.18
N GLU A 88 -3.33 13.87 16.86
CA GLU A 88 -3.36 13.70 18.32
C GLU A 88 -2.67 12.42 18.78
N ILE A 89 -2.85 11.31 18.06
CA ILE A 89 -2.13 10.06 18.32
C ILE A 89 -0.63 10.25 18.12
N TRP A 90 -0.22 10.90 17.03
CA TRP A 90 1.20 11.16 16.76
C TRP A 90 1.87 12.03 17.82
N LYS A 91 1.15 13.04 18.35
CA LYS A 91 1.61 13.87 19.47
C LYS A 91 1.74 13.11 20.80
N GLY A 92 1.18 11.91 20.92
CA GLY A 92 1.12 11.18 22.17
C GLY A 92 0.07 11.73 23.15
N SER A 93 -0.94 12.45 22.65
CA SER A 93 -2.09 12.88 23.45
C SER A 93 -2.99 11.71 23.86
N TRP A 94 -2.78 10.55 23.24
CA TRP A 94 -3.51 9.28 23.44
C TRP A 94 -2.58 8.25 24.10
N GLY A 95 -3.09 7.05 24.37
CA GLY A 95 -2.31 5.98 24.99
C GLY A 95 -1.07 5.58 24.17
N PRO A 96 -0.02 5.05 24.82
CA PRO A 96 1.26 4.71 24.16
C PRO A 96 1.11 3.65 23.05
N ASP A 97 0.06 2.85 23.11
CA ASP A 97 -0.25 1.78 22.16
C ASP A 97 -1.33 2.16 21.13
N ASP A 98 -1.92 3.35 21.24
CA ASP A 98 -2.94 3.79 20.29
C ASP A 98 -2.33 4.09 18.92
N ARG A 99 -3.00 3.62 17.87
CA ARG A 99 -2.54 3.76 16.48
C ARG A 99 -3.70 4.17 15.59
N PHE A 100 -3.39 5.01 14.61
CA PHE A 100 -4.31 5.27 13.51
C PHE A 100 -4.31 4.06 12.56
N ASP A 101 -5.15 3.07 12.87
CA ASP A 101 -5.20 1.78 12.17
C ASP A 101 -6.60 1.46 11.64
N GLU A 102 -6.73 0.30 10.98
CA GLU A 102 -7.98 -0.16 10.38
C GLU A 102 -9.11 -0.34 11.41
N LYS A 103 -8.78 -0.75 12.65
CA LYS A 103 -9.78 -0.95 13.70
C LYS A 103 -10.35 0.39 14.16
N LEU A 104 -9.48 1.38 14.39
CA LEU A 104 -9.89 2.72 14.79
C LEU A 104 -10.71 3.40 13.68
N VAL A 105 -10.24 3.35 12.44
CA VAL A 105 -10.97 3.94 11.31
C VAL A 105 -12.35 3.30 11.13
N LYS A 106 -12.44 1.96 11.21
CA LYS A 106 -13.73 1.26 11.15
C LYS A 106 -14.68 1.72 12.25
N LYS A 107 -14.19 1.82 13.49
CA LYS A 107 -14.98 2.27 14.64
C LYS A 107 -15.54 3.68 14.41
N ILE A 108 -14.67 4.63 14.04
CA ILE A 108 -15.05 6.02 13.80
C ILE A 108 -16.10 6.14 12.69
N LEU A 109 -15.97 5.39 11.59
CA LEU A 109 -16.96 5.41 10.51
C LEU A 109 -18.33 4.94 11.01
N ILE A 110 -18.40 3.83 11.74
CA ILE A 110 -19.65 3.31 12.30
C ILE A 110 -20.27 4.33 13.28
N GLU A 111 -19.45 4.91 14.16
CA GLU A 111 -19.90 5.93 15.13
C GLU A 111 -20.40 7.21 14.44
N ASN A 112 -19.96 7.49 13.22
CA ASN A 112 -20.42 8.61 12.40
C ASN A 112 -21.52 8.22 11.40
N GLY A 113 -22.13 7.04 11.55
CA GLY A 113 -23.30 6.61 10.78
C GLY A 113 -22.98 6.07 9.38
N TYR A 114 -21.73 5.72 9.09
CA TYR A 114 -21.38 5.06 7.83
C TYR A 114 -21.57 3.55 7.95
N ASP A 115 -22.26 2.98 6.96
CA ASP A 115 -22.24 1.54 6.73
C ASP A 115 -20.96 1.17 5.96
N ILE A 116 -20.18 0.24 6.51
CA ILE A 116 -18.90 -0.19 5.95
C ILE A 116 -19.12 -1.04 4.69
N ASP A 117 -20.21 -1.80 4.64
CA ASP A 117 -20.50 -2.70 3.53
C ASP A 117 -21.00 -1.93 2.30
N GLU A 118 -21.53 -0.71 2.50
CA GLU A 118 -21.98 0.18 1.42
C GLU A 118 -20.89 1.09 0.84
N LEU A 119 -19.66 1.08 1.38
CA LEU A 119 -18.57 1.95 0.91
C LEU A 119 -18.11 1.62 -0.52
N GLY A 120 -18.29 0.38 -0.97
CA GLY A 120 -17.79 -0.11 -2.26
C GLY A 120 -16.26 -0.27 -2.31
N PHE A 121 -15.57 -0.12 -1.18
CA PHE A 121 -14.13 -0.38 -1.00
C PHE A 121 -13.84 -0.78 0.44
N THR A 122 -12.65 -1.35 0.69
CA THR A 122 -12.26 -1.76 2.04
C THR A 122 -11.63 -0.62 2.84
N ILE A 123 -11.62 -0.71 4.18
CA ILE A 123 -10.90 0.25 5.04
C ILE A 123 -9.41 0.31 4.67
N LYS A 124 -8.80 -0.81 4.27
CA LYS A 124 -7.41 -0.83 3.78
C LYS A 124 -7.23 0.00 2.51
N ASP A 125 -8.21 0.00 1.61
CA ASP A 125 -8.18 0.85 0.42
C ASP A 125 -8.28 2.34 0.81
N LEU A 126 -9.12 2.68 1.78
CA LEU A 126 -9.23 4.04 2.32
C LEU A 126 -7.91 4.50 2.96
N LEU A 127 -7.33 3.70 3.86
CA LEU A 127 -6.03 4.00 4.47
C LEU A 127 -4.91 4.16 3.44
N LYS A 128 -4.99 3.42 2.33
CA LYS A 128 -3.96 3.40 1.30
C LYS A 128 -4.08 4.51 0.26
N TYR A 129 -5.29 4.95 -0.06
CA TYR A 129 -5.55 5.87 -1.17
C TYR A 129 -6.32 7.14 -0.78
N GLY A 130 -6.84 7.19 0.45
CA GLY A 130 -7.69 8.27 0.92
C GLY A 130 -6.95 9.42 1.59
N PHE A 131 -5.75 9.18 2.10
CA PHE A 131 -4.87 10.16 2.72
C PHE A 131 -3.74 10.48 1.73
N ASN A 132 -3.71 11.70 1.19
CA ASN A 132 -2.65 12.21 0.30
C ASN A 132 -2.11 13.53 0.84
#